data_AF-A0A954H0V6-F1
#
_entry.id   AF-A0A954H0V6-F1
#
_cell.length_a   1.000
_cell.length_b   1.000
_cell.length_c   1.000
_cell.angle_alpha   90.00
_cell.angle_beta   90.00
_cell.angle_gamma   90.00
#
_symmetry.space_group_name_H-M   'P 1'
#
loop_
_entity.id
_entity.type
_entity.pdbx_description
1 polymer ?
#
loop_
_entity_poly.entity_id
_entity_poly.type
_entity_poly.pdbx_seq_one_letter_code
_entity_poly.pdbx_strand_id
1 'polypeptide(L)' 'MFFWLREIAGWALVAIALFLINIGLSYVTDMQEPRVVEAAVVMFVGTSVMRAGILLVRVSTAARACRLDRDA' A
#
# COMPACT_ATOMS: atom_id res chain seq x y z
N MET A 1 4.82 -4.98 21.59
CA MET A 1 5.47 -3.97 20.73
C MET A 1 5.45 -4.33 19.24
N PHE A 2 5.84 -5.55 18.84
CA PHE A 2 5.81 -5.98 17.41
C PHE A 2 4.46 -5.83 16.69
N PHE A 3 3.34 -5.85 17.43
CA PHE A 3 2.00 -5.65 16.87
C PHE A 3 1.82 -4.26 16.25
N TRP A 4 2.13 -3.20 17.02
CA TRP A 4 2.01 -1.81 16.57
C TRP A 4 2.94 -1.55 15.38
N LEU A 5 4.13 -2.14 15.40
CA LEU A 5 5.09 -2.05 14.30
C LEU A 5 4.55 -2.65 12.99
N ARG A 6 3.85 -3.78 13.05
CA ARG A 6 3.22 -4.39 11.87
C ARG A 6 2.07 -3.56 11.31
N GLU A 7 1.26 -2.96 12.18
CA GLU A 7 0.16 -2.12 11.75
C GLU A 7 0.67 -0.82 11.10
N ILE A 8 1.64 -0.15 11.73
CA ILE A 8 2.33 1.01 11.13
C ILE A 8 2.98 0.64 9.81
N ALA A 9 3.67 -0.51 9.71
CA ALA A 9 4.29 -0.93 8.47
C ALA A 9 3.26 -1.14 7.34
N GLY A 10 2.09 -1.69 7.65
CA GLY A 10 0.98 -1.82 6.70
C GLY A 10 0.47 -0.47 6.22
N TRP A 11 0.23 0.47 7.13
CA TRP A 11 -0.18 1.83 6.80
C TRP A 11 0.89 2.62 6.03
N ALA A 12 2.17 2.45 6.39
CA ALA A 12 3.29 3.04 5.68
C ALA A 12 3.36 2.54 4.23
N LEU A 13 3.17 1.22 4.01
CA LEU A 13 3.10 0.66 2.66
C LEU A 13 1.94 1.25 1.85
N VAL A 14 0.77 1.45 2.47
CA VAL A 14 -0.38 2.09 1.81
C VAL A 14 -0.06 3.53 1.44
N ALA A 15 0.58 4.30 2.33
CA ALA A 15 1.00 5.67 2.02
C ALA A 15 2.01 5.73 0.87
N ILE A 16 2.98 4.81 0.84
CA ILE A 16 3.95 4.68 -0.26
C ILE A 16 3.25 4.33 -1.57
N ALA A 17 2.26 3.43 -1.54
CA ALA A 17 1.47 3.08 -2.72
C ALA A 17 0.70 4.27 -3.29
N LEU A 18 0.05 5.06 -2.43
CA LEU A 18 -0.66 6.27 -2.83
C LEU A 18 0.29 7.31 -3.43
N PHE A 19 1.49 7.46 -2.87
CA PHE A 19 2.52 8.34 -3.41
C PHE A 19 2.96 7.91 -4.82
N LEU A 20 3.20 6.60 -5.03
CA LEU A 20 3.55 6.05 -6.35
C LEU A 20 2.43 6.28 -7.37
N ILE A 21 1.17 6.04 -6.98
CA ILE A 21 0.02 6.29 -7.85
C ILE A 21 -0.09 7.77 -8.20
N ASN A 22 0.18 8.68 -7.26
CA ASN A 22 0.19 10.12 -7.52
C ASN A 22 1.26 10.51 -8.55
N ILE A 23 2.46 9.91 -8.46
CA ILE A 23 3.51 10.09 -9.49
C ILE A 23 3.04 9.56 -10.84
N GLY A 24 2.47 8.36 -10.89
CA GLY A 24 1.93 7.79 -12.13
C GLY A 24 0.85 8.66 -12.78
N LEU A 25 -0.02 9.29 -11.97
CA LEU A 25 -1.01 10.26 -12.43
C LEU A 25 -0.36 11.52 -13.00
N SER A 26 0.69 12.04 -12.35
CA SER A 26 1.41 13.22 -12.83
C SER A 26 1.98 13.04 -14.24
N TYR A 27 2.49 11.84 -14.55
CA TYR A 27 3.00 11.48 -15.88
C TYR A 27 1.94 11.42 -16.99
N VAL A 28 0.66 11.25 -16.64
CA VAL A 28 -0.46 11.24 -17.60
C VAL A 28 -1.07 12.63 -17.73
N THR A 29 -1.09 13.42 -16.67
CA THR A 29 -1.65 14.78 -16.69
C THR A 29 -0.74 15.81 -17.35
N ASP A 30 0.54 15.49 -17.52
CA ASP A 30 1.48 16.35 -18.25
C ASP A 30 1.17 16.31 -19.76
N MET A 31 0.53 17.35 -20.27
CA MET A 31 0.05 17.43 -21.66
C MET A 31 1.18 17.68 -22.67
N GLN A 32 2.38 18.06 -22.21
CA GLN A 32 3.48 18.38 -23.13
C GLN A 32 4.17 17.11 -23.66
N GLU A 33 4.36 16.09 -22.82
CA GLU A 33 4.93 14.79 -23.20
C GLU A 33 4.30 13.67 -22.36
N PRO A 34 3.14 13.12 -22.77
CA PRO A 34 2.47 12.08 -22.00
C PRO A 34 3.29 10.79 -22.00
N ARG A 35 3.87 10.47 -20.84
CA ARG A 35 4.71 9.29 -20.62
C ARG A 35 3.87 8.08 -20.23
N VAL A 36 3.04 7.63 -21.17
CA VAL A 36 2.01 6.59 -20.93
C VAL A 36 2.61 5.25 -20.48
N VAL A 37 3.75 4.85 -21.05
CA VAL A 37 4.41 3.57 -20.70
C VAL A 37 4.97 3.62 -19.28
N GLU A 38 5.67 4.70 -18.91
CA GLU A 38 6.22 4.88 -17.56
C GLU A 38 5.07 4.98 -16.53
N ALA A 39 4.00 5.70 -16.87
CA ALA A 39 2.81 5.78 -16.02
C ALA A 39 2.18 4.40 -15.78
N ALA A 40 2.05 3.56 -16.81
CA ALA A 40 1.50 2.21 -16.68
C ALA A 40 2.35 1.34 -15.73
N VAL A 41 3.68 1.38 -15.87
CA VAL A 41 4.61 0.65 -15.00
C VAL A 41 4.50 1.15 -13.56
N VAL A 42 4.51 2.47 -13.34
CA VAL A 42 4.41 3.05 -12.00
C VAL A 42 3.06 2.75 -11.35
N MET A 43 1.96 2.80 -12.12
CA MET A 43 0.63 2.42 -11.65
C MET A 43 0.57 0.93 -11.27
N PHE A 44 1.20 0.05 -12.04
CA PHE A 44 1.26 -1.38 -11.72
C PHE A 44 2.02 -1.64 -10.42
N VAL A 45 3.16 -0.98 -10.22
CA VAL A 45 3.92 -1.05 -8.98
C VAL A 45 3.09 -0.49 -7.81
N GLY A 46 2.52 0.71 -7.95
CA GLY A 46 1.71 1.35 -6.91
C GLY A 46 0.52 0.49 -6.49
N THR A 47 -0.21 -0.09 -7.44
CA THR A 47 -1.35 -0.99 -7.14
C THR A 47 -0.90 -2.31 -6.48
N SER A 48 0.25 -2.85 -6.87
CA SER A 48 0.82 -4.04 -6.23
C SER A 48 1.24 -3.78 -4.79
N VAL A 49 1.90 -2.64 -4.53
CA VAL A 49 2.29 -2.20 -3.18
C VAL A 49 1.05 -1.92 -2.33
N MET A 50 0.01 -1.30 -2.90
CA MET A 50 -1.26 -1.07 -2.21
C MET A 50 -1.85 -2.38 -1.70
N ARG A 51 -1.91 -3.40 -2.56
CA ARG A 51 -2.42 -4.73 -2.19
C ARG A 51 -1.60 -5.37 -1.08
N ALA A 52 -0.28 -5.31 -1.18
CA ALA A 52 0.62 -5.84 -0.15
C ALA A 52 0.42 -5.14 1.20
N GLY A 53 0.30 -3.81 1.23
CA GLY A 53 0.04 -3.03 2.43
C GLY A 53 -1.28 -3.41 3.11
N ILE A 54 -2.37 -3.45 2.33
CA ILE A 54 -3.70 -3.84 2.83
C ILE A 54 -3.69 -5.27 3.37
N LEU A 55 -3.03 -6.21 2.67
CA LEU A 55 -2.90 -7.59 3.12
C LEU A 55 -2.22 -7.66 4.49
N LEU A 56 -1.15 -6.88 4.69
CA LEU A 56 -0.39 -6.85 5.94
C LEU A 56 -1.24 -6.29 7.10
N VAL A 57 -2.05 -5.26 6.86
CA VAL A 57 -3.03 -4.74 7.83
C VAL A 57 -4.07 -5.80 8.19
N ARG A 58 -4.65 -6.49 7.19
CA ARG A 58 -5.64 -7.55 7.41
C ARG A 58 -5.09 -8.71 8.25
N VAL A 59 -3.90 -9.21 7.92
CA VAL A 59 -3.26 -10.31 8.67
C VAL A 59 -2.93 -9.87 10.10
N SER A 60 -2.58 -8.60 10.31
CA SER A 60 -2.34 -8.05 11.66
C SER A 60 -3.61 -7.97 12.50
N THR A 61 -4.72 -7.57 11.88
CA THR A 61 -6.04 -7.56 12.52
C THR A 61 -6.51 -8.97 12.88
N ALA A 62 -6.35 -9.94 11.96
CA ALA A 62 -6.69 -11.34 12.22
C ALA A 62 -5.85 -11.94 13.37
N ALA A 63 -4.54 -11.66 13.38
CA ALA A 63 -3.66 -12.10 14.46
C ALA A 63 -4.05 -11.49 15.82
N ARG A 64 -4.59 -10.26 15.84
CA ARG A 64 -5.15 -9.64 17.05
C ARG A 64 -6.39 -10.37 17.53
N ALA A 65 -7.33 -10.68 16.62
CA ALA A 65 -8.55 -11.39 16.95
C ALA A 65 -8.26 -12.77 17.58
N CYS A 66 -7.36 -13.56 16.97
CA CYS A 66 -6.99 -14.88 17.50
C CYS A 66 -6.27 -14.80 18.85
N ARG A 67 -5.49 -13.74 19.12
CA ARG A 67 -4.87 -13.53 20.44
C ARG A 67 -5.90 -13.18 21.48
N LEU A 68 -6.85 -12.30 21.14
CA LEU A 68 -7.92 -11.89 22.04
C LEU A 68 -8.82 -13.07 22.42
N ASP A 69 -9.10 -13.97 21.48
CA ASP A 69 -9.87 -15.20 21.69
C ASP A 69 -9.12 -16.23 22.57
N ARG A 70 -7.80 -16.34 22.43
CA ARG A 70 -6.97 -17.23 23.24
C ARG A 70 -6.86 -16.80 24.70
N ASP A 71 -6.92 -15.50 24.97
CA ASP A 71 -6.75 -14.93 26.31
C ASP A 71 -8.08 -14.76 27.07
N ALA A 72 -9.22 -15.14 26.46
CA ALA A 72 -10.57 -15.13 27.02
C ALA A 72 -10.96 -16.49 27.63
#